data_AF-A0A1G1FDD1-F1
#
_entry.id   AF-A0A1G1FDD1-F1
#
_cell.length_a   1.000
_cell.length_b   1.000
_cell.length_c   1.000
_cell.angle_alpha   90.00
_cell.angle_beta   90.00
_cell.angle_gamma   90.00
#
_symmetry.space_group_name_H-M   'P 1'
#
loop_
_entity.id
_entity.type
_entity.pdbx_description
1 polymer ?
#
loop_
_entity_poly.entity_id
_entity_poly.type
_entity_poly.pdbx_seq_one_letter_code
_entity_poly.pdbx_strand_id
1 'polypeptide(L)'
;MKFTYFRDRLRSIMQLDDPPQRLALAFGLGVFIAFSPTIGLHFLTCLLIAVIFRLSKLVIITASLVMNPWTMIPLYGFCLWFGLLITGADIEPPQIAWNELGLMDLFTVVKPYLWPFVAGTLVVGAVGGILSYFGFYWLVVRYRRTEPDRSA
;
A
#
# COMPACT_ATOMS: atom_id res chain seq x y z
N MET A 1 -21.50 7.63 17.75
CA MET A 1 -22.15 7.00 16.57
C MET A 1 -21.18 6.47 15.49
N LYS A 2 -19.84 6.63 15.59
CA LYS A 2 -18.89 6.25 14.51
C LYS A 2 -18.19 4.88 14.64
N PHE A 3 -18.11 4.28 15.84
CA PHE A 3 -17.32 3.05 16.06
C PHE A 3 -18.03 1.76 15.65
N THR A 4 -19.35 1.67 15.88
CA THR A 4 -20.15 0.48 15.52
C THR A 4 -20.19 0.27 14.01
N TYR A 5 -20.37 1.34 13.23
CA TYR A 5 -20.41 1.28 11.77
C TYR A 5 -19.11 0.74 11.14
N PHE A 6 -17.96 1.19 11.64
CA PHE A 6 -16.66 0.73 11.14
C PHE A 6 -16.44 -0.75 11.48
N ARG A 7 -16.83 -1.17 12.68
CA ARG A 7 -16.77 -2.57 13.11
C ARG A 7 -17.67 -3.46 12.25
N ASP A 8 -18.87 -2.99 11.90
CA ASP A 8 -19.83 -3.75 11.11
C ASP A 8 -19.37 -3.91 9.65
N ARG A 9 -18.71 -2.88 9.07
CA ARG A 9 -18.08 -2.99 7.75
C ARG A 9 -16.88 -3.93 7.76
N LEU A 10 -16.01 -3.85 8.76
CA LEU A 10 -14.92 -4.80 8.91
C LEU A 10 -15.43 -6.23 9.07
N ARG A 11 -16.52 -6.43 9.84
CA ARG A 11 -17.18 -7.73 9.98
C ARG A 11 -17.71 -8.24 8.63
N SER A 12 -18.34 -7.39 7.81
CA SER A 12 -18.78 -7.79 6.46
C SER A 12 -17.62 -8.23 5.57
N ILE A 13 -16.44 -7.63 5.72
CA ILE A 13 -15.24 -8.04 4.97
C ILE A 13 -14.75 -9.42 5.41
N MET A 14 -14.73 -9.67 6.71
CA MET A 14 -14.28 -10.95 7.29
C MET A 14 -15.27 -12.10 7.02
N GLN A 15 -16.55 -11.76 6.81
CA GLN A 15 -17.63 -12.67 6.44
C GLN A 15 -17.77 -12.90 4.94
N LEU A 16 -16.90 -12.34 4.08
CA LEU A 16 -16.88 -12.75 2.66
C LEU A 16 -16.67 -14.26 2.58
N ASP A 17 -17.49 -14.97 1.80
CA ASP A 17 -17.37 -16.42 1.56
C ASP A 17 -16.03 -16.85 0.97
N ASP A 18 -15.20 -15.89 0.57
CA ASP A 18 -13.84 -16.15 0.11
C ASP A 18 -12.98 -16.83 1.20
N PRO A 19 -12.09 -17.75 0.80
CA PRO A 19 -11.16 -18.38 1.72
C PRO A 19 -10.19 -17.34 2.31
N PRO A 20 -9.76 -17.51 3.57
CA PRO A 20 -8.93 -16.52 4.27
C PRO A 20 -7.62 -16.20 3.54
N GLN A 21 -7.07 -17.18 2.82
CA GLN A 21 -5.87 -17.00 1.99
C GLN A 21 -6.09 -15.97 0.86
N ARG A 22 -7.27 -15.99 0.20
CA ARG A 22 -7.58 -15.05 -0.90
C ARG A 22 -7.83 -13.65 -0.38
N LEU A 23 -8.49 -13.51 0.76
CA LEU A 23 -8.68 -12.21 1.41
C LEU A 23 -7.34 -11.63 1.88
N ALA A 24 -6.48 -12.44 2.49
CA ALA A 24 -5.13 -12.04 2.87
C ALA A 24 -4.28 -11.63 1.65
N LEU A 25 -4.38 -12.37 0.54
CA LEU A 25 -3.68 -12.05 -0.71
C LEU A 25 -4.15 -10.70 -1.27
N ALA A 26 -5.46 -10.48 -1.30
CA ALA A 26 -6.03 -9.20 -1.70
C ALA A 26 -5.52 -8.05 -0.82
N PHE A 27 -5.47 -8.25 0.49
CA PHE A 27 -5.00 -7.24 1.44
C PHE A 27 -3.51 -6.94 1.26
N GLY A 28 -2.67 -7.98 1.20
CA GLY A 28 -1.22 -7.83 1.00
C GLY A 28 -0.86 -7.15 -0.32
N LEU A 29 -1.54 -7.51 -1.42
CA LEU A 29 -1.35 -6.84 -2.71
C LEU A 29 -1.83 -5.38 -2.68
N GLY A 30 -2.94 -5.08 -2.00
CA GLY A 30 -3.41 -3.70 -1.86
C GLY A 30 -2.42 -2.82 -1.10
N VAL A 31 -1.80 -3.35 -0.05
CA VAL A 31 -0.71 -2.67 0.66
C VAL A 31 0.51 -2.52 -0.26
N PHE A 32 0.94 -3.57 -0.96
CA PHE A 32 2.06 -3.46 -1.91
C PHE A 32 1.84 -2.36 -2.94
N ILE A 33 0.65 -2.31 -3.56
CA ILE A 33 0.29 -1.30 -4.57
C ILE A 33 0.24 0.09 -3.94
N ALA A 34 -0.21 0.23 -2.69
CA ALA A 34 -0.17 1.51 -1.99
C ALA A 34 1.27 2.03 -1.84
N PHE A 35 2.26 1.18 -1.56
CA PHE A 35 3.65 1.63 -1.46
C PHE A 35 4.32 1.81 -2.82
N SER A 36 3.77 1.21 -3.88
CA SER A 36 4.36 1.24 -5.22
C SER A 36 4.40 2.67 -5.81
N PRO A 37 5.33 2.93 -6.75
CA PRO A 37 5.50 4.26 -7.35
C PRO A 37 4.40 4.64 -8.36
N THR A 38 3.25 3.95 -8.37
CA THR A 38 2.09 4.28 -9.22
C THR A 38 1.33 5.49 -8.67
N ILE A 39 1.98 6.65 -8.65
CA ILE A 39 1.40 7.92 -8.18
C ILE A 39 0.15 8.22 -9.02
N GLY A 40 -0.99 8.46 -8.36
CA GLY A 40 -2.28 8.75 -8.99
C GLY A 40 -3.01 7.55 -9.61
N LEU A 41 -2.31 6.48 -10.01
CA LEU A 41 -2.91 5.31 -10.68
C LEU A 41 -3.16 4.10 -9.77
N HIS A 42 -2.75 4.14 -8.50
CA HIS A 42 -2.83 3.01 -7.57
C HIS A 42 -4.25 2.42 -7.42
N PHE A 43 -5.33 3.21 -7.43
CA PHE A 43 -6.71 2.69 -7.40
C PHE A 43 -7.05 1.88 -8.64
N LEU A 44 -6.63 2.36 -9.82
CA LEU A 44 -6.83 1.65 -11.08
C LEU A 44 -6.01 0.36 -11.08
N THR A 45 -4.76 0.40 -10.63
CA THR A 45 -3.90 -0.78 -10.47
C THR A 45 -4.53 -1.79 -9.51
N CYS A 46 -5.06 -1.34 -8.36
CA CYS A 46 -5.77 -2.22 -7.42
C CYS A 46 -6.99 -2.87 -8.06
N LEU A 47 -7.79 -2.12 -8.83
CA LEU A 47 -8.97 -2.67 -9.51
C LEU A 47 -8.57 -3.69 -10.59
N LEU A 48 -7.56 -3.39 -11.40
CA LEU A 48 -7.03 -4.29 -12.42
C LEU A 48 -6.52 -5.59 -11.80
N ILE A 49 -5.71 -5.49 -10.75
CA ILE A 49 -5.18 -6.64 -10.01
C ILE A 49 -6.32 -7.45 -9.39
N ALA A 50 -7.32 -6.82 -8.78
CA ALA A 50 -8.48 -7.54 -8.27
C ALA A 50 -9.27 -8.27 -9.35
N VAL A 51 -9.40 -7.70 -10.55
CA VAL A 51 -10.10 -8.38 -11.66
C VAL A 51 -9.27 -9.55 -12.19
N ILE A 52 -7.98 -9.35 -12.46
CA ILE A 52 -7.08 -10.35 -13.03
C ILE A 52 -6.96 -11.57 -12.11
N PHE A 53 -6.70 -11.34 -10.82
CA PHE A 53 -6.53 -12.40 -9.83
C PHE A 53 -7.86 -12.84 -9.18
N ARG A 54 -8.99 -12.30 -9.65
CA ARG A 54 -10.34 -12.55 -9.10
C ARG A 54 -10.38 -12.36 -7.58
N LEU A 55 -9.79 -11.28 -7.07
CA LEU A 55 -9.72 -10.97 -5.65
C LEU A 55 -10.87 -10.05 -5.23
N SER A 56 -11.14 -10.01 -3.93
CA SER A 56 -12.13 -9.08 -3.40
C SER A 56 -11.69 -7.62 -3.62
N LYS A 57 -12.42 -6.95 -4.52
CA LYS A 57 -12.23 -5.52 -4.83
C LYS A 57 -12.30 -4.67 -3.57
N LEU A 58 -13.20 -5.02 -2.65
CA LEU A 58 -13.39 -4.29 -1.41
C LEU A 58 -12.15 -4.43 -0.51
N VAL A 59 -11.58 -5.63 -0.38
CA VAL A 59 -10.38 -5.86 0.45
C VAL A 59 -9.15 -5.16 -0.13
N ILE A 60 -8.91 -5.28 -1.44
CA ILE A 60 -7.73 -4.65 -2.04
C ILE A 60 -7.79 -3.12 -1.95
N ILE A 61 -8.97 -2.53 -2.15
CA ILE A 61 -9.18 -1.08 -2.06
C ILE A 61 -9.04 -0.61 -0.61
N THR A 62 -9.59 -1.36 0.35
CA THR A 62 -9.43 -0.99 1.77
C THR A 62 -7.99 -1.07 2.23
N ALA A 63 -7.24 -2.05 1.77
CA ALA A 63 -5.79 -2.12 1.98
C ALA A 63 -5.05 -0.94 1.35
N SER A 64 -5.46 -0.50 0.15
CA SER A 64 -4.81 0.63 -0.51
C SER A 64 -5.03 1.98 0.19
N LEU A 65 -6.11 2.12 0.98
CA LEU A 65 -6.40 3.33 1.76
C LEU A 65 -5.40 3.62 2.88
N VAL A 66 -4.49 2.67 3.18
CA VAL A 66 -3.34 2.92 4.07
C VAL A 66 -2.51 4.10 3.54
N MET A 67 -2.42 4.25 2.21
CA MET A 67 -1.87 5.44 1.59
C MET A 67 -2.98 6.47 1.34
N ASN A 68 -2.95 7.54 2.12
CA ASN A 68 -3.83 8.70 2.00
C ASN A 68 -2.96 9.98 1.94
N PRO A 69 -3.51 11.15 1.60
CA PRO A 69 -2.72 12.38 1.48
C PRO A 69 -1.88 12.74 2.70
N TRP A 70 -2.30 12.30 3.89
CA TRP A 70 -1.57 12.52 5.13
C TRP A 70 -0.45 11.49 5.36
N THR A 71 -0.67 10.23 4.99
CA THR A 71 0.33 9.17 5.17
C THR A 71 1.32 9.07 4.02
N MET A 72 0.97 9.56 2.82
CA MET A 72 1.84 9.46 1.63
C MET A 72 3.17 10.18 1.82
N ILE A 73 3.18 11.37 2.44
CA ILE A 73 4.38 12.19 2.63
C ILE A 73 5.41 11.46 3.50
N PRO A 74 5.10 11.05 4.75
CA PRO A 74 6.07 10.35 5.59
C PRO A 74 6.45 8.97 5.02
N LEU A 75 5.52 8.28 4.37
CA LEU A 75 5.73 6.94 3.83
C LEU A 75 6.66 6.96 2.61
N TYR A 76 6.45 7.88 1.66
CA TYR A 76 7.37 8.07 0.54
C TYR A 76 8.70 8.69 0.95
N GLY A 77 8.72 9.56 1.96
CA GLY A 77 9.97 10.02 2.56
C GLY A 77 10.80 8.87 3.13
N PHE A 78 10.15 7.95 3.85
CA PHE A 78 10.80 6.74 4.34
C PHE A 78 11.27 5.81 3.22
N CYS A 79 10.44 5.58 2.20
CA CYS A 79 10.82 4.77 1.04
C CYS A 79 12.02 5.38 0.31
N LEU A 80 12.07 6.71 0.15
CA LEU A 80 13.21 7.38 -0.49
C LEU A 80 14.47 7.25 0.36
N TRP A 81 14.39 7.54 1.66
CA TRP A 81 15.51 7.39 2.59
C TRP A 81 16.06 5.96 2.59
N PHE A 82 15.17 4.97 2.70
CA PHE A 82 15.55 3.56 2.63
C PHE A 82 16.13 3.20 1.27
N GLY A 83 15.55 3.75 0.20
CA GLY A 83 16.04 3.66 -1.16
C GLY A 83 17.48 4.15 -1.33
N LEU A 84 17.80 5.32 -0.78
CA LEU A 84 19.16 5.88 -0.79
C LEU A 84 20.13 4.97 -0.06
N LEU A 85 19.71 4.45 1.11
CA LEU A 85 20.49 3.51 1.91
C LEU A 85 20.83 2.22 1.12
N ILE A 86 19.85 1.59 0.47
CA ILE A 86 20.07 0.31 -0.24
C ILE A 86 20.76 0.48 -1.59
N THR A 87 20.61 1.63 -2.25
CA THR A 87 21.27 1.91 -3.52
C THR A 87 22.69 2.46 -3.34
N GLY A 88 23.06 2.86 -2.12
CA GLY A 88 24.34 3.50 -1.84
C GLY A 88 24.47 4.88 -2.50
N ALA A 89 23.36 5.48 -2.90
CA ALA A 89 23.35 6.78 -3.56
C ALA A 89 23.59 7.87 -2.53
N ASP A 90 24.75 8.50 -2.59
CA ASP A 90 25.07 9.68 -1.81
C ASP A 90 24.64 10.93 -2.59
N ILE A 91 23.40 11.35 -2.37
CA ILE A 91 22.78 12.47 -3.07
C ILE A 91 22.66 13.63 -2.10
N GLU A 92 23.35 14.74 -2.43
CA GLU A 92 23.24 15.97 -1.66
C GLU A 92 21.81 16.55 -1.75
N PRO A 93 21.29 17.12 -0.65
CA PRO A 93 20.00 17.80 -0.66
C PRO A 93 19.94 18.83 -1.79
N PRO A 94 18.87 18.85 -2.60
CA PRO A 94 18.83 19.68 -3.78
C PRO A 94 18.78 21.15 -3.36
N GLN A 95 19.67 21.97 -3.92
CA GLN A 95 19.60 23.42 -3.77
C GLN A 95 18.58 23.97 -4.77
N ILE A 96 17.34 24.11 -4.32
CA ILE A 96 16.23 24.55 -5.17
C ILE A 96 16.21 26.08 -5.23
N ALA A 97 16.61 26.64 -6.36
CA ALA A 97 16.41 28.05 -6.67
C ALA A 97 14.96 28.30 -7.12
N TRP A 98 14.07 28.53 -6.15
CA TRP A 98 12.61 28.67 -6.38
C TRP A 98 12.21 29.72 -7.42
N ASN A 99 13.09 30.70 -7.69
CA ASN A 99 12.84 31.80 -8.63
C ASN A 99 13.15 31.46 -10.10
N GLU A 100 13.87 30.35 -10.37
CA GLU A 100 14.31 29.96 -11.72
C GLU A 100 13.86 28.54 -12.11
N LEU A 101 12.87 28.00 -11.41
CA LEU A 101 12.37 26.64 -11.63
C LEU A 101 11.67 26.49 -12.99
N GLY A 102 12.41 26.03 -13.99
CA GLY A 102 11.88 25.48 -15.23
C GLY A 102 11.53 23.99 -15.11
N LEU A 103 10.74 23.47 -16.07
CA LEU A 103 10.43 22.03 -16.16
C LEU A 103 11.70 21.18 -16.34
N MET A 104 12.70 21.69 -17.06
CA MET A 104 13.97 21.00 -17.29
C MET A 104 14.82 20.93 -16.02
N ASP A 105 14.86 22.00 -15.24
CA ASP A 105 15.58 22.06 -13.97
C ASP A 105 14.92 21.17 -12.91
N LEU A 106 13.59 21.07 -12.93
CA LEU A 106 12.88 20.11 -12.08
C LEU A 106 13.27 18.66 -12.44
N PHE A 107 13.38 18.33 -13.73
CA PHE A 107 13.75 16.99 -14.14
C PHE A 107 15.19 16.64 -13.76
N THR A 108 16.15 17.56 -13.88
CA THR A 108 17.54 17.34 -13.45
C THR A 108 17.65 17.16 -11.95
N VAL A 109 16.87 17.91 -11.16
CA VAL A 109 16.82 17.76 -9.69
C VAL A 109 16.19 16.42 -9.28
N VAL A 110 15.11 15.99 -9.94
CA VAL A 110 14.37 14.77 -9.53
C VAL A 110 15.03 13.48 -10.04
N LYS A 111 15.65 13.50 -11.22
CA LYS A 111 16.19 12.31 -11.89
C LYS A 111 17.10 11.43 -11.01
N PRO A 112 18.05 11.98 -10.21
CA PRO A 112 18.90 11.17 -9.33
C PRO A 112 18.12 10.40 -8.26
N TYR A 113 17.01 10.95 -7.79
CA TYR A 113 16.19 10.36 -6.75
C TYR A 113 15.22 9.29 -7.26
N LEU A 114 14.95 9.24 -8.57
CA LEU A 114 14.00 8.28 -9.15
C LEU A 114 14.40 6.83 -8.89
N TRP A 115 15.68 6.49 -9.09
CA TRP A 115 16.14 5.11 -8.90
C TRP A 115 16.11 4.66 -7.43
N PRO A 116 16.69 5.41 -6.48
CA PRO A 116 16.53 5.15 -5.05
C PRO A 116 15.06 5.05 -4.64
N PHE A 117 14.21 5.97 -5.11
CA PHE A 117 12.78 5.97 -4.80
C PHE A 117 12.08 4.69 -5.26
N VAL A 118 12.28 4.27 -6.51
CA VAL A 118 11.70 3.04 -7.05
C VAL A 118 12.23 1.82 -6.28
N ALA A 119 13.54 1.74 -6.04
CA ALA A 119 14.12 0.64 -5.28
C ALA A 119 13.52 0.55 -3.86
N GLY A 120 13.46 1.68 -3.15
CA GLY A 120 12.92 1.73 -1.79
C GLY A 120 11.44 1.41 -1.72
N THR A 121 10.62 1.97 -2.62
CA THR A 121 9.18 1.68 -2.69
C THR A 121 8.89 0.21 -2.99
N LEU A 122 9.66 -0.43 -3.88
CA LEU A 122 9.50 -1.84 -4.19
C LEU A 122 9.88 -2.74 -3.01
N VAL A 123 10.99 -2.47 -2.33
CA VAL A 123 11.44 -3.29 -1.19
C VAL A 123 10.53 -3.09 0.02
N VAL A 124 10.30 -1.84 0.43
CA VAL A 124 9.43 -1.53 1.58
C VAL A 124 8.00 -1.97 1.29
N GLY A 125 7.51 -1.77 0.06
CA GLY A 125 6.20 -2.24 -0.35
C GLY A 125 6.09 -3.76 -0.33
N ALA A 126 7.11 -4.50 -0.80
CA ALA A 126 7.10 -5.96 -0.77
C ALA A 126 7.07 -6.48 0.67
N VAL A 127 7.92 -5.94 1.55
CA VAL A 127 7.95 -6.28 2.96
C VAL A 127 6.61 -5.94 3.63
N GLY A 128 6.11 -4.73 3.42
CA GLY A 128 4.82 -4.28 3.95
C GLY A 128 3.65 -5.12 3.47
N GLY A 129 3.64 -5.50 2.19
CA GLY A 129 2.63 -6.38 1.60
C GLY A 129 2.67 -7.79 2.18
N ILE A 130 3.86 -8.38 2.35
CA ILE A 130 4.04 -9.71 2.95
C ILE A 130 3.61 -9.71 4.42
N LEU A 131 4.04 -8.71 5.21
CA LEU A 131 3.65 -8.58 6.61
C LEU A 131 2.13 -8.41 6.74
N SER A 132 1.54 -7.61 5.85
CA SER A 132 0.10 -7.37 5.81
C SER A 132 -0.68 -8.62 5.41
N TYR A 133 -0.15 -9.44 4.50
CA TYR A 133 -0.72 -10.75 4.16
C TYR A 133 -0.82 -11.63 5.41
N PHE A 134 0.30 -11.84 6.11
CA PHE A 134 0.32 -12.71 7.28
C PHE A 134 -0.54 -12.17 8.43
N GLY A 135 -0.46 -10.86 8.69
CA GLY A 135 -1.26 -10.20 9.71
C GLY A 135 -2.76 -10.32 9.44
N PHE A 136 -3.18 -10.05 8.20
CA PHE A 136 -4.59 -10.15 7.82
C PHE A 136 -5.08 -11.60 7.78
N TYR A 137 -4.27 -12.54 7.29
CA TYR A 137 -4.57 -13.97 7.33
C TYR A 137 -4.82 -14.45 8.77
N TRP A 138 -3.91 -14.11 9.68
CA TRP A 138 -4.03 -14.45 11.10
C TRP A 138 -5.30 -13.86 11.72
N LEU A 139 -5.60 -12.59 11.39
CA LEU A 139 -6.80 -11.91 11.88
C LEU A 139 -8.08 -12.59 11.40
N VAL A 140 -8.19 -12.91 10.10
CA VAL A 140 -9.38 -13.57 9.53
C VAL A 140 -9.57 -14.97 10.11
N VAL A 141 -8.50 -15.76 10.19
CA VAL A 141 -8.55 -17.12 10.77
C VAL A 141 -8.97 -17.08 12.24
N ARG A 142 -8.42 -16.16 13.02
CA ARG A 142 -8.79 -15.98 14.43
C ARG A 142 -10.25 -15.56 14.57
N TYR A 143 -10.72 -14.65 13.72
CA TYR A 143 -12.10 -14.17 13.74
C TYR A 143 -13.10 -15.29 13.44
N ARG A 144 -12.88 -16.05 12.35
CA ARG A 144 -13.75 -17.17 11.96
C ARG A 144 -13.75 -18.34 12.95
N ARG A 145 -12.66 -18.55 13.70
CA ARG A 145 -12.61 -19.55 14.78
C ARG A 145 -13.43 -19.15 16.01
N THR A 146 -13.58 -17.84 16.26
CA THR A 146 -14.27 -17.31 17.45
C THR A 146 -15.76 -17.12 17.22
N GLU A 147 -16.18 -16.93 15.96
CA GLU A 147 -17.57 -16.91 15.52
C GLU A 147 -17.84 -18.10 14.58
N PRO A 148 -17.90 -19.34 15.10
CA PRO A 148 -18.42 -20.45 14.32
C PRO A 148 -19.90 -20.18 14.07
N ASP A 149 -20.26 -20.17 12.79
CA ASP A 149 -21.59 -20.10 12.19
C ASP A 149 -22.77 -20.10 13.18
N ARG A 150 -23.40 -18.93 13.34
CA ARG A 150 -24.67 -18.78 14.07
C ARG A 150 -25.88 -18.90 13.13
N SER A 151 -25.68 -19.53 11.99
CA SER A 151 -26.67 -19.79 10.93
C SER A 151 -26.88 -21.31 10.78
N ALA A 152 -27.21 -21.96 11.89
CA ALA A 152 -27.87 -23.27 11.92
C ALA A 152 -29.13 -23.16 12.80
#